data_AF-A0A6M3LRM6-F1
#
_entry.id   AF-A0A6M3LRM6-F1
#
_cell.length_a   1.000
_cell.length_b   1.000
_cell.length_c   1.000
_cell.angle_alpha   90.00
_cell.angle_beta   90.00
_cell.angle_gamma   90.00
#
_symmetry.space_group_name_H-M   'P 1'
#
loop_
_entity.id
_entity.type
_entity.pdbx_description
1 polymer ?
#
loop_
_entity_poly.entity_id
_entity_poly.type
_entity_poly.pdbx_seq_one_letter_code
_entity_poly.pdbx_strand_id
1 'polypeptide(L)'
;MDFQELVQAEREKQNEKWGEQNHDPYKWMSILGEEIGELNKGFLETENIRGIRFKADYFLETELIQCAAVLKAMYESGKRNGWL
;
A
#
# COMPACT_ATOMS: atom_id res chain seq x y z
N MET A 1 6.37 14.65 -7.24
CA MET A 1 6.08 13.39 -7.92
C MET A 1 4.58 13.28 -8.04
N ASP A 2 4.08 12.82 -9.18
CA ASP A 2 2.67 12.48 -9.29
C ASP A 2 2.36 11.18 -8.54
N PHE A 3 1.07 10.82 -8.48
CA PHE A 3 0.63 9.61 -7.79
C PHE A 3 1.23 8.33 -8.39
N GLN A 4 1.42 8.26 -9.71
CA GLN A 4 1.94 7.06 -10.36
C GLN A 4 3.43 6.87 -10.05
N GLU A 5 4.20 7.96 -10.05
CA GLU A 5 5.60 7.99 -9.65
C GLU A 5 5.77 7.57 -8.18
N LEU A 6 4.90 8.06 -7.28
CA LEU A 6 4.90 7.68 -5.86
C LEU A 6 4.62 6.18 -5.67
N VAL A 7 3.62 5.64 -6.36
CA VAL A 7 3.28 4.21 -6.32
C VAL A 7 4.41 3.35 -6.88
N GLN A 8 5.06 3.79 -7.96
CA GLN A 8 6.23 3.07 -8.50
C GLN A 8 7.37 3.03 -7.50
N ALA A 9 7.70 4.16 -6.87
CA ALA A 9 8.77 4.24 -5.88
C ALA A 9 8.50 3.35 -4.66
N GLU A 10 7.26 3.34 -4.15
CA GLU A 10 6.90 2.46 -3.04
C GLU A 10 6.91 0.98 -3.47
N ARG A 11 6.43 0.65 -4.66
CA ARG A 11 6.51 -0.73 -5.21
C ARG A 11 7.96 -1.22 -5.30
N GLU A 12 8.89 -0.37 -5.73
CA GLU A 12 10.33 -0.67 -5.78
C GLU A 12 10.89 -0.89 -4.38
N LYS A 13 10.61 0.00 -3.43
CA LYS A 13 11.00 -0.15 -2.03
C LYS A 13 10.48 -1.44 -1.39
N GLN A 14 9.24 -1.83 -1.67
CA GLN A 14 8.69 -3.11 -1.21
C GLN A 14 9.41 -4.29 -1.87
N ASN A 15 9.77 -4.18 -3.16
CA ASN A 15 10.56 -5.19 -3.87
C ASN A 15 11.96 -5.35 -3.29
N GLU A 16 12.62 -4.25 -2.94
CA GLU A 16 13.94 -4.27 -2.31
C GLU A 16 13.89 -4.92 -0.93
N LYS A 17 12.84 -4.62 -0.16
CA LYS A 17 12.66 -5.14 1.20
C LYS A 17 12.35 -6.64 1.21
N TRP A 18 11.49 -7.10 0.31
CA TRP A 18 10.93 -8.46 0.38
C TRP A 18 11.33 -9.38 -0.79
N GLY A 19 11.93 -8.83 -1.85
CA GLY A 19 12.16 -9.54 -3.11
C GLY A 19 10.90 -9.66 -3.97
N GLU A 20 11.03 -10.33 -5.13
CA GLU A 20 9.89 -10.62 -5.99
C GLU A 20 8.89 -11.54 -5.27
N GLN A 21 7.65 -11.07 -5.14
CA GLN A 21 6.56 -11.85 -4.56
C GLN A 21 5.66 -12.43 -5.66
N ASN A 22 5.38 -13.72 -5.58
CA ASN A 22 4.52 -14.45 -6.52
C ASN A 22 3.43 -15.23 -5.79
N HIS A 23 2.78 -14.60 -4.83
CA HIS A 23 1.78 -15.24 -4.01
C HIS A 23 0.50 -15.60 -4.80
N ASP A 24 -0.28 -16.51 -4.22
CA ASP A 24 -1.65 -16.76 -4.66
C ASP A 24 -2.57 -15.57 -4.31
N PRO A 25 -3.77 -15.49 -4.93
CA PRO A 25 -4.69 -14.38 -4.69
C PRO A 25 -5.12 -14.20 -3.22
N TYR A 26 -5.24 -15.28 -2.44
CA TYR A 26 -5.70 -15.18 -1.04
C TYR A 26 -4.64 -14.57 -0.15
N LYS A 27 -3.37 -14.91 -0.37
CA LYS A 27 -2.26 -14.29 0.34
C LYS A 27 -2.10 -12.81 -0.05
N TRP A 28 -2.28 -12.45 -1.33
CA TRP A 28 -2.32 -11.05 -1.74
C TRP A 28 -3.47 -10.27 -1.10
N MET A 29 -4.68 -10.85 -1.03
CA MET A 29 -5.81 -10.23 -0.34
C MET A 29 -5.56 -10.03 1.15
N SER A 30 -4.82 -10.95 1.79
CA SER A 30 -4.40 -10.79 3.19
C SER A 30 -3.46 -9.60 3.36
N ILE A 31 -2.46 -9.46 2.48
CA ILE A 31 -1.50 -8.34 2.50
C ILE A 31 -2.23 -7.02 2.26
N LEU A 32 -3.13 -6.96 1.26
CA LEU A 32 -3.93 -5.77 1.01
C LEU A 32 -4.82 -5.41 2.21
N GLY A 33 -5.39 -6.42 2.89
CA GLY A 33 -6.17 -6.22 4.09
C GLY A 33 -5.38 -5.60 5.24
N GLU A 34 -4.09 -5.94 5.37
CA GLU A 34 -3.17 -5.34 6.34
C GLU A 34 -2.99 -3.83 6.06
N GLU A 35 -2.62 -3.46 4.83
CA GLU A 35 -2.42 -2.06 4.42
C GLU A 35 -3.71 -1.23 4.54
N ILE A 36 -4.87 -1.79 4.18
CA ILE A 36 -6.17 -1.12 4.39
C ILE A 36 -6.44 -0.90 5.88
N GLY A 37 -6.02 -1.84 6.73
CA GLY A 37 -6.10 -1.71 8.19
C GLY A 37 -5.27 -0.54 8.72
N GLU A 38 -4.03 -0.38 8.22
CA GLU A 38 -3.16 0.75 8.56
C GLU A 38 -3.74 2.08 8.07
N LEU A 39 -4.27 2.11 6.85
CA LEU A 39 -4.98 3.28 6.31
C LEU A 39 -6.18 3.67 7.18
N ASN A 40 -7.02 2.72 7.55
CA ASN A 40 -8.18 2.95 8.43
C ASN A 40 -7.74 3.52 9.79
N LYS A 41 -6.67 2.95 10.36
CA LYS A 41 -6.09 3.45 11.61
C LYS A 41 -5.59 4.89 11.46
N GLY A 42 -4.94 5.22 10.34
CA GLY A 42 -4.53 6.58 10.01
C GLY A 42 -5.69 7.57 10.02
N PHE A 43 -6.84 7.21 9.42
CA PHE A 43 -8.03 8.04 9.45
C PHE A 43 -8.58 8.23 10.86
N LEU A 44 -8.69 7.15 11.64
CA LEU A 44 -9.19 7.21 13.02
C LEU A 44 -8.29 8.05 13.94
N GLU A 45 -6.97 7.96 13.79
CA GLU A 45 -6.03 8.75 14.57
C GLU A 45 -6.05 10.24 14.16
N THR A 46 -6.29 10.53 12.87
CA THR A 46 -6.44 11.89 12.35
C THR A 46 -7.67 12.59 12.94
N GLU A 47 -8.81 11.90 13.04
CA GLU A 47 -10.04 12.45 13.61
C GLU A 47 -9.92 12.76 15.12
N ASN A 48 -9.12 11.98 15.84
CA ASN A 48 -8.98 12.10 17.30
C ASN A 48 -8.01 13.20 17.75
N ILE A 49 -7.18 13.74 16.86
CA ILE A 49 -6.16 14.74 17.21
C ILE A 49 -6.56 16.12 16.67
N ARG A 50 -7.37 16.86 17.43
CA ARG A 50 -7.61 18.29 17.19
C ARG A 50 -6.30 19.08 17.38
N GLY A 51 -5.53 19.30 16.31
CA GLY A 51 -4.41 20.25 16.27
C GLY A 51 -3.10 19.77 15.63
N ILE A 52 -2.95 18.48 15.29
CA ILE A 52 -1.73 17.93 14.65
C ILE A 52 -2.05 17.42 13.23
N ARG A 53 -2.70 18.28 12.43
CA ARG A 53 -3.24 17.93 11.10
C ARG A 53 -2.16 17.49 10.11
N PHE A 54 -1.01 18.16 10.11
CA PHE A 54 0.07 17.92 9.15
C PHE A 54 0.70 16.52 9.22
N LYS A 55 0.87 15.99 10.43
CA LYS A 55 1.49 14.66 10.64
C LYS A 55 0.52 13.53 10.22
N ALA A 56 -0.77 13.80 10.36
CA ALA A 56 -1.84 12.90 10.01
C ALA A 56 -2.05 12.84 8.49
N ASP A 57 -2.04 13.99 7.81
CA ASP A 57 -2.14 14.07 6.35
C ASP A 57 -0.99 13.33 5.64
N TYR A 58 0.25 13.48 6.13
CA TYR A 58 1.42 12.74 5.59
C TYR A 58 1.30 11.22 5.79
N PHE A 59 0.82 10.79 6.95
CA PHE A 59 0.59 9.38 7.24
C PHE A 59 -0.48 8.80 6.31
N LEU A 60 -1.60 9.49 6.13
CA LEU A 60 -2.67 9.08 5.22
C LEU A 60 -2.21 8.94 3.76
N GLU A 61 -1.45 9.92 3.26
CA GLU A 61 -0.89 9.84 1.90
C GLU A 61 0.04 8.62 1.76
N THR A 62 0.86 8.35 2.77
CA THR A 62 1.79 7.21 2.78
C THR A 62 1.03 5.88 2.71
N GLU A 63 0.01 5.68 3.56
CA GLU A 63 -0.78 4.45 3.60
C GLU A 63 -1.60 4.24 2.30
N LEU A 64 -2.11 5.31 1.70
CA LEU A 64 -2.78 5.26 0.39
C LEU A 64 -1.83 4.78 -0.71
N ILE A 65 -0.58 5.27 -0.71
CA ILE A 65 0.45 4.86 -1.66
C ILE A 65 0.83 3.39 -1.43
N GLN A 66 0.95 2.94 -0.18
CA GLN A 66 1.24 1.53 0.13
C GLN A 66 0.14 0.60 -0.37
N CYS A 67 -1.13 0.92 -0.13
CA CYS A 67 -2.28 0.17 -0.66
C CYS A 67 -2.21 0.03 -2.19
N ALA A 68 -1.93 1.13 -2.89
CA ALA A 68 -1.83 1.13 -4.35
C ALA A 68 -0.61 0.34 -4.85
N ALA A 69 0.52 0.41 -4.14
CA ALA A 69 1.71 -0.39 -4.45
C ALA A 69 1.46 -1.90 -4.28
N VAL A 70 0.71 -2.30 -3.25
CA VAL A 70 0.30 -3.71 -3.07
C VAL A 70 -0.64 -4.17 -4.18
N LEU A 71 -1.63 -3.37 -4.58
CA LEU A 71 -2.51 -3.69 -5.72
C LEU A 71 -1.72 -3.85 -7.02
N LYS A 72 -0.73 -2.99 -7.24
CA LYS A 72 0.19 -3.11 -8.38
C LYS A 72 1.01 -4.40 -8.32
N ALA A 73 1.60 -4.72 -7.17
CA ALA A 73 2.37 -5.94 -6.98
C ALA A 73 1.51 -7.20 -7.19
N MET A 74 0.28 -7.19 -6.70
CA MET A 74 -0.72 -8.24 -6.91
C MET A 74 -1.05 -8.40 -8.40
N TYR A 75 -1.28 -7.30 -9.12
CA TYR A 75 -1.52 -7.35 -10.57
C TYR A 75 -0.34 -7.96 -11.32
N GLU A 76 0.88 -7.48 -11.06
CA GLU A 76 2.11 -8.01 -11.67
C GLU A 76 2.30 -9.51 -11.37
N SER A 77 2.08 -9.92 -10.11
CA SER A 77 2.13 -11.32 -9.71
C SER A 77 1.08 -12.17 -10.44
N GLY A 78 -0.15 -11.66 -10.60
CA GLY A 78 -1.20 -12.39 -11.31
C GLY A 78 -0.93 -12.56 -12.79
N LYS A 79 -0.38 -11.53 -13.44
CA LYS A 79 0.09 -11.65 -14.83
C LYS A 79 1.22 -12.66 -14.97
N ARG A 80 2.20 -12.68 -14.06
CA ARG A 80 3.30 -13.66 -14.07
C ARG A 80 2.82 -15.10 -13.85
N ASN A 81 1.85 -15.28 -12.95
CA ASN A 81 1.36 -16.60 -12.52
C ASN A 81 0.14 -17.11 -13.30
N GLY A 82 -0.42 -16.33 -14.23
CA GLY A 82 -1.50 -16.76 -15.12
C GLY A 82 -2.89 -16.83 -14.47
N TRP A 83 -3.11 -16.14 -13.35
CA TRP A 83 -4.42 -16.01 -12.72
C TRP A 83 -5.07 -14.62 -12.92
N LEU A 84 -4.43 -13.76 -13.72
CA LEU A 84 -4.96 -12.53 -14.34
C LEU A 84 -4.59 -12.50 -15.83
#